data_AF-A0A929JYC3-F1
#
_entry.id   AF-A0A929JYC3-F1
#
_cell.length_a   1.000
_cell.length_b   1.000
_cell.length_c   1.000
_cell.angle_alpha   90.00
_cell.angle_beta   90.00
_cell.angle_gamma   90.00
#
_symmetry.space_group_name_H-M   'P 1'
#
loop_
_entity.id
_entity.type
_entity.pdbx_description
1 polymer ?
#
loop_
_entity_poly.entity_id
_entity_poly.type
_entity_poly.pdbx_seq_one_letter_code
_entity_poly.pdbx_strand_id
1 'polypeptide(L)'
;MAQQNAVLEKLLIRKENKERVQITRKVAKGTLKITNGYILDLSDDLVLIHESDDFKIDGYSIIPFDQIKNARFNKSDKYFDMMLKSELIADKAGIDYKIDLNNWKSAFRSLQAHNKNVIVECQHPEIDSFTIGPIEKVKSQHLEVLNFDVEGYLDDEPTTIDYASITYVAFDREYINVFSKYLRTRDNKK
;
A
#
# COMPACT_ATOMS: atom_id res chain seq x y z
N MET A 1 -19.11 -7.25 13.45
CA MET A 1 -18.28 -7.65 14.61
C MET A 1 -17.70 -9.06 14.43
N ALA A 2 -18.48 -10.15 14.46
CA ALA A 2 -17.94 -11.51 14.34
C ALA A 2 -17.07 -11.78 13.08
N GLN A 3 -17.52 -11.33 11.91
CA GLN A 3 -16.76 -11.52 10.66
C GLN A 3 -15.43 -10.74 10.65
N GLN A 4 -15.40 -9.55 11.24
CA GLN A 4 -14.24 -8.67 11.25
C GLN A 4 -13.18 -9.18 12.24
N ASN A 5 -13.62 -9.72 13.39
CA ASN A 5 -12.73 -10.43 14.32
C ASN A 5 -12.11 -11.67 13.68
N ALA A 6 -12.90 -12.46 12.94
CA ALA A 6 -12.38 -13.63 12.24
C ALA A 6 -11.36 -13.28 11.14
N VAL A 7 -11.50 -12.11 10.48
CA VAL A 7 -10.50 -11.59 9.56
C VAL A 7 -9.24 -11.18 10.32
N LEU A 8 -9.37 -10.44 11.42
CA LEU A 8 -8.24 -10.01 12.25
C LEU A 8 -7.40 -11.20 12.72
N GLU A 9 -8.03 -12.22 13.29
CA GLU A 9 -7.36 -13.45 13.74
C GLU A 9 -6.58 -14.13 12.60
N LYS A 10 -7.18 -14.22 11.41
CA LYS A 10 -6.50 -14.78 10.24
C LYS A 10 -5.25 -13.98 9.86
N LEU A 11 -5.35 -12.65 9.82
CA LEU A 11 -4.22 -11.78 9.49
C LEU A 11 -3.11 -11.89 10.54
N LEU A 12 -3.45 -11.89 11.83
CA LEU A 12 -2.48 -12.04 12.92
C LEU A 12 -1.73 -13.36 12.83
N ILE A 13 -2.44 -14.48 12.63
CA ILE A 13 -1.79 -15.80 12.46
C ILE A 13 -0.89 -15.80 11.22
N ARG A 14 -1.31 -15.18 10.10
CA ARG A 14 -0.46 -15.11 8.89
C ARG A 14 0.79 -14.26 9.11
N LYS A 15 0.66 -13.14 9.82
CA LYS A 15 1.79 -12.28 10.22
C LYS A 15 2.78 -13.08 11.08
N GLU A 16 2.30 -13.74 12.12
CA GLU A 16 3.13 -14.54 13.03
C GLU A 16 3.87 -15.66 12.31
N ASN A 17 3.17 -16.40 11.44
CA ASN A 17 3.75 -17.51 10.69
C ASN A 17 4.58 -17.08 9.47
N LYS A 18 4.66 -15.78 9.17
CA LYS A 18 5.26 -15.24 7.94
C LYS A 18 4.76 -15.98 6.69
N GLU A 19 3.45 -16.13 6.59
CA GLU A 19 2.77 -16.79 5.49
C GLU A 19 2.17 -15.76 4.54
N ARG A 20 2.31 -15.99 3.23
CA ARG A 20 1.63 -15.19 2.23
C ARG A 20 0.11 -15.29 2.40
N VAL A 21 -0.59 -14.18 2.24
CA VAL A 21 -2.06 -14.13 2.29
C VAL A 21 -2.62 -13.51 1.02
N GLN A 22 -3.78 -14.02 0.59
CA GLN A 22 -4.62 -13.31 -0.37
C GLN A 22 -5.74 -12.58 0.37
N ILE A 23 -5.79 -11.26 0.23
CA ILE A 23 -6.78 -10.39 0.83
C ILE A 23 -7.80 -9.99 -0.23
N THR A 24 -9.07 -10.24 0.05
CA THR A 24 -10.18 -9.68 -0.75
C THR A 24 -10.71 -8.44 -0.05
N ARG A 25 -10.67 -7.31 -0.75
CA ARG A 25 -11.08 -5.98 -0.27
C ARG A 25 -12.34 -5.53 -1.00
N LYS A 26 -13.26 -4.85 -0.32
CA LYS A 26 -14.42 -4.18 -0.93
C LYS A 26 -14.16 -2.68 -0.92
N VAL A 27 -13.83 -2.14 -2.10
CA VAL A 27 -13.49 -0.72 -2.29
C VAL A 27 -14.69 0.13 -2.69
N ALA A 28 -15.76 -0.50 -3.18
CA ALA A 28 -17.05 0.14 -3.47
C ALA A 28 -18.21 -0.87 -3.41
N LYS A 29 -19.44 -0.41 -3.59
CA LYS A 29 -20.61 -1.30 -3.70
C LYS A 29 -20.47 -2.18 -4.95
N GLY A 30 -20.33 -3.49 -4.74
CA GLY A 30 -20.19 -4.45 -5.83
C GLY A 30 -18.77 -4.57 -6.40
N THR A 31 -17.81 -3.77 -5.90
CA THR A 31 -16.44 -3.77 -6.40
C THR A 31 -15.50 -4.40 -5.38
N LEU A 32 -14.87 -5.50 -5.79
CA LEU A 32 -13.84 -6.19 -5.02
C LEU A 32 -12.47 -6.02 -5.67
N LYS A 33 -11.44 -5.90 -4.85
CA LYS A 33 -10.03 -5.90 -5.24
C LYS A 33 -9.30 -7.01 -4.49
N ILE A 34 -8.22 -7.51 -5.08
CA ILE A 34 -7.37 -8.53 -4.48
C ILE A 34 -6.01 -7.90 -4.21
N THR A 35 -5.46 -8.18 -3.03
CA THR A 35 -4.08 -7.86 -2.68
C THR A 35 -3.41 -9.14 -2.18
N ASN A 36 -2.21 -9.45 -2.67
CA ASN A 36 -1.45 -10.62 -2.26
C ASN A 36 -0.13 -10.18 -1.64
N GLY A 37 0.28 -10.81 -0.54
CA GLY A 37 1.56 -10.48 0.08
C GLY A 37 1.71 -11.03 1.48
N TYR A 38 2.71 -10.53 2.20
CA TYR A 38 3.00 -10.89 3.59
C TYR A 38 2.56 -9.76 4.50
N ILE A 39 1.79 -10.07 5.54
CA ILE A 39 1.39 -9.06 6.53
C ILE A 39 2.62 -8.69 7.37
N LEU A 40 2.98 -7.42 7.35
CA LEU A 40 4.10 -6.91 8.12
C LEU A 40 3.63 -6.29 9.44
N ASP A 41 2.57 -5.51 9.39
CA ASP A 41 1.96 -4.92 10.58
C ASP A 41 0.49 -4.54 10.35
N LEU A 42 -0.24 -4.28 11.44
CA LEU A 42 -1.64 -3.87 11.39
C LEU A 42 -2.06 -3.15 12.67
N SER A 43 -3.06 -2.27 12.53
CA SER A 43 -3.81 -1.63 13.61
C SER A 43 -5.32 -1.89 13.42
N ASP A 44 -6.15 -1.23 14.21
CA ASP A 44 -7.60 -1.22 14.01
C ASP A 44 -8.02 -0.52 12.70
N ASP A 45 -7.20 0.40 12.19
CA ASP A 45 -7.51 1.23 11.01
C ASP A 45 -6.84 0.71 9.73
N LEU A 46 -5.57 0.30 9.81
CA LEU A 46 -4.72 0.07 8.63
C LEU A 46 -3.94 -1.25 8.70
N VAL A 47 -3.66 -1.84 7.54
CA VAL A 47 -2.82 -3.03 7.38
C VAL A 47 -1.67 -2.73 6.43
N LEU A 48 -0.44 -3.03 6.85
CA LEU A 48 0.78 -2.94 6.06
C LEU A 48 1.15 -4.32 5.49
N ILE A 49 1.40 -4.37 4.19
CA ILE A 49 1.64 -5.59 3.43
C ILE A 49 2.91 -5.41 2.59
N HIS A 50 3.80 -6.40 2.61
CA HIS A 50 4.83 -6.52 1.57
C HIS A 50 4.21 -7.27 0.41
N GLU A 51 3.97 -6.60 -0.71
CA GLU A 51 3.23 -7.21 -1.81
C GLU A 51 4.06 -8.24 -2.56
N SER A 52 3.38 -9.29 -2.99
CA SER A 52 3.95 -10.35 -3.81
C SER A 52 3.09 -10.57 -5.05
N ASP A 53 3.72 -10.58 -6.20
CA ASP A 53 3.08 -10.81 -7.50
C ASP A 53 4.03 -11.62 -8.40
N ASP A 54 3.54 -12.52 -9.24
CA ASP A 54 4.35 -13.29 -10.22
C ASP A 54 5.77 -13.70 -9.76
N PHE A 55 5.88 -14.31 -8.57
CA PHE A 55 7.16 -14.77 -7.98
C PHE A 55 8.18 -13.66 -7.67
N LYS A 56 7.73 -12.43 -7.45
CA LYS A 56 8.52 -11.35 -6.89
C LYS A 56 7.86 -10.75 -5.66
N ILE A 57 8.69 -10.13 -4.85
CA ILE A 57 8.29 -9.19 -3.83
C ILE A 57 8.47 -7.79 -4.44
N ASP A 58 7.43 -6.96 -4.46
CA ASP A 58 7.44 -5.67 -5.17
C ASP A 58 6.76 -4.57 -4.34
N GLY A 59 7.59 -3.96 -3.49
CA GLY A 59 7.20 -2.83 -2.66
C GLY A 59 6.10 -3.17 -1.66
N TYR A 60 5.61 -2.13 -1.02
CA TYR A 60 4.67 -2.24 0.08
C TYR A 60 3.33 -1.63 -0.27
N SER A 61 2.31 -2.05 0.46
CA SER A 61 1.04 -1.34 0.49
C SER A 61 0.46 -1.19 1.88
N ILE A 62 -0.28 -0.09 2.05
CA ILE A 62 -1.14 0.16 3.20
C ILE A 62 -2.57 0.20 2.70
N ILE A 63 -3.44 -0.55 3.36
CA ILE A 63 -4.88 -0.63 3.04
C ILE A 63 -5.74 -0.40 4.28
N PRO A 64 -6.94 0.16 4.14
CA PRO A 64 -7.91 0.23 5.24
C PRO A 64 -8.36 -1.17 5.68
N PHE A 65 -8.35 -1.42 6.99
CA PHE A 65 -8.75 -2.69 7.56
C PHE A 65 -10.25 -2.97 7.36
N ASP A 66 -11.10 -1.95 7.43
CA ASP A 66 -12.56 -2.05 7.26
C ASP A 66 -13.01 -2.50 5.84
N GLN A 67 -12.16 -2.29 4.84
CA GLN A 67 -12.36 -2.75 3.48
C GLN A 67 -12.12 -4.26 3.33
N ILE A 68 -11.38 -4.90 4.24
CA ILE A 68 -11.05 -6.32 4.13
C ILE A 68 -12.30 -7.18 4.41
N LYS A 69 -12.68 -8.00 3.43
CA LYS A 69 -13.81 -8.94 3.54
C LYS A 69 -13.37 -10.37 3.77
N ASN A 70 -12.19 -10.73 3.31
CA ASN A 70 -11.64 -12.06 3.50
C ASN A 70 -10.11 -12.04 3.47
N ALA A 71 -9.51 -12.89 4.29
CA ALA A 71 -8.11 -13.27 4.25
C ALA A 71 -8.06 -14.78 3.96
N ARG A 72 -7.46 -15.17 2.84
CA ARG A 72 -7.44 -16.54 2.34
C ARG A 72 -6.03 -17.12 2.36
N PHE A 73 -5.95 -18.37 2.83
CA PHE A 73 -4.74 -19.21 2.79
C PHE A 73 -5.12 -20.69 2.60
N ASN A 74 -5.64 -21.01 1.42
CA ASN A 74 -6.11 -22.35 1.07
C ASN A 74 -4.97 -23.26 0.56
N LYS A 75 -5.29 -24.46 0.06
CA LYS A 75 -4.29 -25.41 -0.46
C LYS A 75 -3.42 -24.83 -1.59
N SER A 76 -4.04 -24.08 -2.51
CA SER A 76 -3.32 -23.42 -3.60
C SER A 76 -2.42 -22.30 -3.08
N ASP A 77 -2.91 -21.49 -2.13
CA ASP A 77 -2.11 -20.42 -1.51
C ASP A 77 -0.90 -21.01 -0.75
N LYS A 78 -1.10 -22.12 -0.03
CA LYS A 78 -0.03 -22.86 0.66
C LYS A 78 1.02 -23.40 -0.32
N TYR A 79 0.59 -23.97 -1.44
CA TYR A 79 1.51 -24.47 -2.46
C TYR A 79 2.31 -23.33 -3.08
N PHE A 80 1.68 -22.19 -3.35
CA PHE A 80 2.37 -21.01 -3.86
C PHE A 80 3.36 -20.43 -2.85
N ASP A 81 2.97 -20.28 -1.59
CA ASP A 81 3.86 -19.83 -0.51
C ASP A 81 5.05 -20.78 -0.30
N MET A 82 4.84 -22.09 -0.40
CA MET A 82 5.91 -23.08 -0.39
C MET A 82 6.90 -22.86 -1.54
N MET A 83 6.42 -22.58 -2.76
CA MET A 83 7.31 -22.25 -3.89
C MET A 83 8.13 -20.97 -3.59
N LEU A 84 7.48 -19.90 -3.13
CA LEU A 84 8.19 -18.65 -2.78
C LEU A 84 9.26 -18.85 -1.70
N LYS A 85 8.99 -19.70 -0.70
CA LYS A 85 9.94 -20.06 0.34
C LYS A 85 11.10 -20.90 -0.22
N SER A 86 10.81 -21.87 -1.09
CA SER A 86 11.83 -22.74 -1.69
C SER A 86 12.79 -21.97 -2.60
N GLU A 87 12.30 -20.92 -3.26
CA GLU A 87 13.08 -20.03 -4.12
C GLU A 87 13.73 -18.85 -3.34
N LEU A 88 13.66 -18.85 -1.99
CA LEU A 88 14.17 -17.77 -1.12
C LEU A 88 13.60 -16.37 -1.45
N ILE A 89 12.45 -16.32 -2.12
CA ILE A 89 11.74 -15.08 -2.43
C ILE A 89 11.04 -14.56 -1.16
N ALA A 90 10.42 -15.46 -0.40
CA ALA A 90 9.73 -15.13 0.85
C ALA A 90 10.67 -14.53 1.90
N ASP A 91 11.96 -14.88 1.87
CA ASP A 91 12.98 -14.38 2.80
C ASP A 91 13.24 -12.87 2.64
N LYS A 92 12.88 -12.31 1.48
CA LYS A 92 12.93 -10.87 1.21
C LYS A 92 11.74 -10.12 1.82
N ALA A 93 10.72 -10.82 2.29
CA ALA A 93 9.56 -10.20 2.93
C ALA A 93 9.93 -9.69 4.33
N GLY A 94 9.94 -8.37 4.47
CA GLY A 94 10.18 -7.66 5.72
C GLY A 94 10.13 -6.16 5.47
N ILE A 95 10.31 -5.35 6.49
CA ILE A 95 10.52 -3.91 6.37
C ILE A 95 11.51 -3.47 7.44
N ASP A 96 12.50 -2.65 7.06
CA ASP A 96 13.62 -2.28 7.94
C ASP A 96 13.33 -1.04 8.81
N TYR A 97 12.12 -0.51 8.72
CA TYR A 97 11.69 0.67 9.46
C TYR A 97 10.23 0.55 9.89
N LYS A 98 9.85 1.33 10.89
CA LYS A 98 8.51 1.29 11.48
C LYS A 98 7.58 2.29 10.78
N ILE A 99 6.33 1.90 10.61
CA ILE A 99 5.26 2.77 10.14
C ILE A 99 4.18 2.80 11.21
N ASP A 100 3.82 3.98 11.68
CA ASP A 100 2.71 4.15 12.62
C ASP A 100 1.37 4.03 11.88
N LEU A 101 0.74 2.86 12.00
CA LEU A 101 -0.52 2.52 11.34
C LEU A 101 -1.77 2.98 12.10
N ASN A 102 -1.66 3.80 13.15
CA ASN A 102 -2.84 4.24 13.93
C ASN A 102 -3.91 4.93 13.08
N ASN A 103 -3.52 5.68 12.05
CA ASN A 103 -4.41 6.26 11.05
C ASN A 103 -3.58 6.75 9.83
N TRP A 104 -4.24 7.26 8.80
CA TRP A 104 -3.55 7.77 7.61
C TRP A 104 -2.53 8.86 7.91
N LYS A 105 -2.84 9.79 8.82
CA LYS A 105 -1.94 10.89 9.17
C LYS A 105 -0.62 10.39 9.78
N SER A 106 -0.70 9.45 10.72
CA SER A 106 0.51 8.87 11.33
C SER A 106 1.29 8.01 10.34
N ALA A 107 0.60 7.29 9.46
CA ALA A 107 1.22 6.46 8.43
C ALA A 107 2.00 7.34 7.44
N PHE A 108 1.38 8.40 6.90
CA PHE A 108 2.05 9.32 6.00
C PHE A 108 3.18 10.11 6.66
N ARG A 109 3.07 10.47 7.94
CA ARG A 109 4.20 11.07 8.68
C ARG A 109 5.38 10.12 8.77
N SER A 110 5.13 8.83 8.99
CA SER A 110 6.19 7.82 9.01
C SER A 110 6.85 7.69 7.64
N LEU A 111 6.05 7.59 6.57
CA LEU A 111 6.55 7.53 5.20
C LEU A 111 7.35 8.78 4.82
N GLN A 112 6.86 9.97 5.17
CA GLN A 112 7.56 11.23 4.94
C GLN A 112 8.89 11.31 5.71
N ALA A 113 8.93 10.87 6.97
CA ALA A 113 10.16 10.82 7.78
C ALA A 113 11.21 9.86 7.19
N HIS A 114 10.77 8.86 6.43
CA HIS A 114 11.64 7.91 5.71
C HIS A 114 11.89 8.31 4.24
N ASN A 115 11.55 9.55 3.84
CA ASN A 115 11.72 10.09 2.49
C ASN A 115 11.12 9.19 1.40
N LYS A 116 9.93 8.65 1.66
CA LYS A 116 9.24 7.76 0.73
C LYS A 116 8.33 8.54 -0.21
N ASN A 117 8.51 8.27 -1.50
CA ASN A 117 7.52 8.61 -2.52
C ASN A 117 6.40 7.57 -2.49
N VAL A 118 5.18 8.03 -2.78
CA VAL A 118 3.97 7.22 -2.63
C VAL A 118 3.15 7.22 -3.90
N ILE A 119 2.41 6.13 -4.11
CA ILE A 119 1.20 6.09 -4.93
C ILE A 119 0.03 6.11 -3.96
N VAL A 120 -0.94 6.98 -4.19
CA VAL A 120 -2.17 7.08 -3.40
C VAL A 120 -3.36 6.93 -4.35
N GLU A 121 -4.25 5.98 -4.04
CA GLU A 121 -5.37 5.62 -4.92
C GLU A 121 -6.72 5.60 -4.19
N CYS A 122 -7.75 6.10 -4.89
CA CYS A 122 -9.13 5.73 -4.63
C CYS A 122 -9.62 4.76 -5.71
N GLN A 123 -9.71 3.48 -5.37
CA GLN A 123 -10.10 2.40 -6.28
C GLN A 123 -11.64 2.25 -6.38
N HIS A 124 -12.39 3.26 -5.94
CA HIS A 124 -13.84 3.34 -6.15
C HIS A 124 -14.11 3.66 -7.63
N PRO A 125 -14.93 2.87 -8.37
CA PRO A 125 -15.05 3.03 -9.84
C PRO A 125 -15.52 4.39 -10.33
N GLU A 126 -16.27 5.13 -9.50
CA GLU A 126 -16.74 6.48 -9.84
C GLU A 126 -15.71 7.59 -9.56
N ILE A 127 -14.69 7.29 -8.75
CA ILE A 127 -13.64 8.24 -8.40
C ILE A 127 -12.35 7.91 -9.16
N ASP A 128 -11.92 6.65 -9.08
CA ASP A 128 -10.78 6.05 -9.78
C ASP A 128 -9.54 6.96 -9.84
N SER A 129 -9.18 7.53 -8.68
CA SER A 129 -8.07 8.48 -8.59
C SER A 129 -6.75 7.77 -8.39
N PHE A 130 -5.70 8.34 -8.99
CA PHE A 130 -4.32 7.89 -8.90
C PHE A 130 -3.43 9.11 -8.78
N THR A 131 -2.56 9.14 -7.78
CA THR A 131 -1.58 10.21 -7.58
C THR A 131 -0.26 9.61 -7.15
N ILE A 132 0.84 10.01 -7.80
CA ILE A 132 2.17 9.45 -7.56
C ILE A 132 3.21 10.55 -7.36
N GLY A 133 3.97 10.49 -6.26
CA GLY A 133 5.01 11.49 -6.02
C GLY A 133 5.48 11.61 -4.57
N PRO A 134 6.35 12.58 -4.28
CA PRO A 134 6.75 12.92 -2.92
C PRO A 134 5.60 13.49 -2.09
N ILE A 135 5.61 13.17 -0.80
CA ILE A 135 4.69 13.73 0.19
C ILE A 135 5.13 15.16 0.52
N GLU A 136 4.35 16.15 0.09
CA GLU A 136 4.62 17.57 0.31
C GLU A 136 4.18 17.98 1.72
N LYS A 137 2.91 17.71 2.08
CA LYS A 137 2.38 18.00 3.43
C LYS A 137 1.46 16.93 3.95
N VAL A 138 1.58 16.64 5.25
CA VAL A 138 0.68 15.76 5.99
C VAL A 138 -0.19 16.60 6.93
N LYS A 139 -1.46 16.78 6.58
CA LYS A 139 -2.41 17.62 7.34
C LYS A 139 -3.28 16.78 8.27
N SER A 140 -4.29 17.40 8.88
CA SER A 140 -5.18 16.70 9.82
C SER A 140 -6.15 15.74 9.13
N GLN A 141 -6.66 16.10 7.95
CA GLN A 141 -7.73 15.37 7.26
C GLN A 141 -7.37 14.96 5.83
N HIS A 142 -6.26 15.48 5.29
CA HIS A 142 -5.82 15.23 3.93
C HIS A 142 -4.29 15.18 3.83
N LEU A 143 -3.84 14.68 2.68
CA LEU A 143 -2.47 14.65 2.22
C LEU A 143 -2.31 15.65 1.07
N GLU A 144 -1.13 16.26 0.94
CA GLU A 144 -0.70 16.97 -0.26
C GLU A 144 0.47 16.17 -0.87
N VAL A 145 0.32 15.72 -2.12
CA VAL A 145 1.35 14.98 -2.88
C VAL A 145 1.71 15.77 -4.12
N LEU A 146 3.01 16.02 -4.34
CA LEU A 146 3.45 16.67 -5.57
C LEU A 146 3.53 15.61 -6.67
N ASN A 147 2.46 15.53 -7.46
CA ASN A 147 2.34 14.49 -8.48
C ASN A 147 3.39 14.66 -9.58
N PHE A 148 3.84 13.55 -10.17
CA PHE A 148 4.60 13.58 -11.41
C PHE A 148 3.87 12.88 -12.56
N ASP A 149 4.04 13.40 -13.77
CA ASP A 149 3.46 12.83 -14.99
C ASP A 149 4.27 11.65 -15.55
N VAL A 150 3.76 11.03 -16.62
CA VAL A 150 4.40 9.87 -17.28
C VAL A 150 5.77 10.19 -17.90
N GLU A 151 6.11 11.47 -18.05
CA GLU A 151 7.41 11.95 -18.53
C GLU A 151 8.34 12.37 -17.37
N GLY A 152 7.92 12.15 -16.12
CA GLY A 152 8.67 12.46 -14.90
C GLY A 152 8.71 13.95 -14.55
N TYR A 153 7.82 14.78 -15.10
CA TYR A 153 7.69 16.16 -14.64
C TYR A 153 6.81 16.23 -13.40
N LEU A 154 7.32 16.86 -12.35
CA LEU A 154 6.52 17.27 -11.20
C LEU A 154 5.54 18.37 -11.62
N ASP A 155 4.31 18.26 -11.13
CA ASP A 155 3.29 19.29 -11.26
C ASP A 155 3.73 20.56 -10.51
N ASP A 156 3.18 21.72 -10.91
CA ASP A 156 3.52 23.01 -10.29
C ASP A 156 2.93 23.14 -8.87
N GLU A 157 1.81 22.47 -8.61
CA GLU A 157 1.08 22.50 -7.34
C GLU A 157 0.73 21.08 -6.88
N PRO A 158 0.68 20.81 -5.57
CA PRO A 158 0.40 19.49 -5.06
C PRO A 158 -1.09 19.12 -5.21
N THR A 159 -1.33 17.84 -5.47
CA THR A 159 -2.66 17.24 -5.43
C THR A 159 -3.06 17.03 -3.97
N THR A 160 -4.23 17.56 -3.60
CA THR A 160 -4.83 17.34 -2.27
C THR A 160 -5.69 16.08 -2.28
N ILE A 161 -5.48 15.19 -1.31
CA ILE A 161 -6.16 13.89 -1.21
C ILE A 161 -6.74 13.71 0.19
N ASP A 162 -8.07 13.66 0.29
CA ASP A 162 -8.75 13.40 1.55
C ASP A 162 -8.53 11.96 2.03
N TYR A 163 -8.18 11.80 3.30
CA TYR A 163 -7.94 10.47 3.89
C TYR A 163 -9.15 9.53 3.78
N ALA A 164 -10.36 10.08 3.82
CA ALA A 164 -11.60 9.32 3.69
C ALA A 164 -11.79 8.67 2.31
N SER A 165 -11.11 9.20 1.28
CA SER A 165 -11.18 8.65 -0.08
C SER A 165 -10.14 7.55 -0.35
N ILE A 166 -9.11 7.45 0.48
CA ILE A 166 -7.97 6.56 0.23
C ILE A 166 -8.38 5.11 0.46
N THR A 167 -8.16 4.29 -0.57
CA THR A 167 -8.42 2.84 -0.52
C THR A 167 -7.14 2.02 -0.56
N TYR A 168 -6.04 2.64 -0.99
CA TYR A 168 -4.79 1.97 -1.26
C TYR A 168 -3.64 2.98 -1.33
N VAL A 169 -2.55 2.67 -0.66
CA VAL A 169 -1.28 3.42 -0.74
C VAL A 169 -0.17 2.43 -1.02
N ALA A 170 0.70 2.73 -1.99
CA ALA A 170 1.90 1.96 -2.25
C ALA A 170 3.17 2.81 -2.15
N PHE A 171 4.28 2.18 -1.76
CA PHE A 171 5.60 2.80 -1.65
C PHE A 171 6.71 1.77 -1.84
N ASP A 172 7.94 2.23 -2.13
CA ASP A 172 9.11 1.41 -2.47
C ASP A 172 8.89 0.35 -3.58
N ARG A 173 7.88 0.54 -4.44
CA ARG A 173 7.75 -0.23 -5.68
C ARG A 173 8.90 0.10 -6.61
N GLU A 174 9.32 -0.86 -7.42
CA GLU A 174 10.39 -0.65 -8.41
C GLU A 174 10.07 0.55 -9.31
N TYR A 175 8.83 0.62 -9.81
CA TYR A 175 8.35 1.71 -10.65
C TYR A 175 8.55 3.09 -10.00
N ILE A 176 8.08 3.26 -8.76
CA ILE A 176 8.21 4.53 -8.01
C ILE A 176 9.70 4.86 -7.83
N ASN A 177 10.49 3.89 -7.38
CA ASN A 177 11.90 4.09 -7.06
C ASN A 177 12.76 4.42 -8.28
N VAL A 178 12.43 3.85 -9.44
CA VAL A 178 13.13 4.16 -10.70
C VAL A 178 12.74 5.55 -11.18
N PHE A 179 11.44 5.87 -11.29
CA PHE A 179 10.98 7.21 -11.71
C PHE A 179 11.54 8.33 -10.82
N SER A 180 11.56 8.10 -9.51
CA SER A 180 12.01 9.06 -8.51
C SER A 180 13.44 9.58 -8.76
N LYS A 181 14.29 8.80 -9.43
CA LYS A 181 15.68 9.19 -9.76
C LYS A 181 15.77 10.18 -10.92
N TYR A 182 14.70 10.33 -11.70
CA TYR A 182 14.67 11.10 -12.94
C TYR A 182 13.63 12.22 -12.92
N LEU A 183 13.06 12.52 -11.75
CA LEU A 183 12.07 13.59 -11.62
C LEU A 183 12.69 14.95 -11.93
N ARG A 184 11.92 15.78 -12.61
CA ARG A 184 12.31 17.12 -13.06
C ARG A 184 11.16 18.10 -12.88
N THR A 185 11.48 19.37 -12.68
CA THR A 185 10.49 20.45 -12.71
C THR A 185 10.48 21.08 -14.10
N ARG A 186 9.35 21.67 -14.50
CA ARG A 186 9.33 22.50 -15.71
C ARG A 186 10.13 23.77 -15.42
N ASP A 187 11.16 24.04 -16.21
CA ASP A 187 11.86 25.31 -16.12
C ASP A 187 10.87 26.43 -16.46
N ASN A 188 10.50 27.22 -15.46
CA ASN A 188 9.79 28.47 -15.67
C ASN A 188 10.72 29.42 -16.41
N LYS A 189 10.72 29.36 -17.75
CA LYS A 189 11.29 30.42 -18.58
C LYS A 189 10.51 31.70 -18.28
N LYS A 190 11.09 32.52 -17.41
CA LYS A 190 10.71 33.94 -17.25
C LYS A 190 10.95 34.71 -18.53
#